data_AF-A0A7T3E5I3-F1
#
_entry.id   AF-A0A7T3E5I3-F1
#
_cell.length_a   1.000
_cell.length_b   1.000
_cell.length_c   1.000
_cell.angle_alpha   90.00
_cell.angle_beta   90.00
_cell.angle_gamma   90.00
#
_symmetry.space_group_name_H-M   'P 1'
#
loop_
_entity.id
_entity.type
_entity.pdbx_description
1 polymer ?
#
loop_
_entity_poly.entity_id
_entity_poly.type
_entity_poly.pdbx_seq_one_letter_code
_entity_poly.pdbx_strand_id
1 'polypeptide(L)'
;MTRDTARSEQIEDVIHVIGSKNFMKLCEALGGTNVYVPKVISPNNVIRAAIGEKAAGLLSEYFSSTVLRLPKAHTRRQKVIELALSGQMTVAEAALACDYSERRVYQLLAAQKKDDNQLDLFA
;
A
#
# COMPACT_ATOMS: atom_id res chain seq x y z
N MET A 1 -24.34 -2.73 -4.37
CA MET A 1 -23.30 -3.43 -3.58
C MET A 1 -22.02 -3.56 -4.41
N THR A 2 -21.29 -2.46 -4.71
CA THR A 2 -20.19 -2.57 -5.73
C THR A 2 -19.19 -1.38 -5.80
N ARG A 3 -18.90 -0.66 -4.71
CA ARG A 3 -17.91 0.45 -4.74
C ARG A 3 -16.64 0.24 -3.90
N ASP A 4 -16.63 -0.74 -2.99
CA ASP A 4 -15.46 -1.02 -2.15
C ASP A 4 -14.57 -2.16 -2.68
N THR A 5 -15.13 -3.18 -3.34
CA THR A 5 -14.33 -4.29 -3.93
C THR A 5 -13.40 -3.82 -5.03
N ALA A 6 -13.88 -3.01 -5.97
CA ALA A 6 -13.07 -2.46 -7.06
C ALA A 6 -11.90 -1.60 -6.56
N ARG A 7 -12.01 -1.00 -5.36
CA ARG A 7 -10.91 -0.25 -4.75
C ARG A 7 -9.82 -1.17 -4.21
N SER A 8 -10.23 -2.28 -3.58
CA SER A 8 -9.29 -3.27 -3.06
C SER A 8 -8.52 -3.96 -4.18
N GLU A 9 -9.21 -4.36 -5.25
CA GLU A 9 -8.59 -4.99 -6.44
C GLU A 9 -7.56 -4.06 -7.09
N GLN A 10 -7.92 -2.80 -7.32
CA GLN A 10 -7.00 -1.81 -7.89
C GLN A 10 -5.76 -1.57 -7.00
N ILE A 11 -5.88 -1.73 -5.67
CA ILE A 11 -4.75 -1.60 -4.75
C ILE A 11 -3.85 -2.84 -4.83
N GLU A 12 -4.43 -4.03 -4.85
CA GLU A 12 -3.70 -5.29 -4.96
C GLU A 12 -2.91 -5.37 -6.28
N ASP A 13 -3.52 -4.98 -7.40
CA ASP A 13 -2.86 -4.94 -8.70
C ASP A 13 -1.68 -3.96 -8.70
N VAL A 14 -1.85 -2.78 -8.09
CA VAL A 14 -0.74 -1.81 -7.96
C VAL A 14 0.38 -2.40 -7.09
N ILE A 15 0.05 -3.01 -5.96
CA ILE A 15 1.04 -3.68 -5.10
C ILE A 15 1.78 -4.77 -5.86
N HIS A 16 1.10 -5.55 -6.70
CA HIS A 16 1.70 -6.59 -7.51
C HIS A 16 2.67 -6.03 -8.56
N VAL A 17 2.31 -4.91 -9.22
CA VAL A 17 3.11 -4.31 -10.29
C VAL A 17 4.34 -3.55 -9.77
N ILE A 18 4.17 -2.69 -8.76
CA ILE A 18 5.29 -1.87 -8.25
C ILE A 18 5.97 -2.45 -7.02
N GLY A 19 5.37 -3.47 -6.39
CA GLY A 19 5.80 -4.03 -5.12
C GLY A 19 5.29 -3.24 -3.91
N SER A 20 5.00 -3.96 -2.82
CA SER A 20 4.46 -3.40 -1.57
C SER A 20 5.30 -2.24 -1.02
N LYS A 21 6.63 -2.31 -1.14
CA LYS A 21 7.55 -1.27 -0.65
C LYS A 21 7.40 0.05 -1.40
N ASN A 22 7.21 0.01 -2.72
CA ASN A 22 7.02 1.22 -3.52
C ASN A 22 5.59 1.75 -3.36
N PHE A 23 4.60 0.86 -3.27
CA PHE A 23 3.23 1.27 -2.96
C PHE A 23 3.12 2.01 -1.63
N MET A 24 3.88 1.57 -0.62
CA MET A 24 3.96 2.26 0.66
C MET A 24 4.52 3.66 0.54
N LYS A 25 5.65 3.85 -0.14
CA LYS A 25 6.23 5.18 -0.40
C LYS A 25 5.26 6.09 -1.16
N LEU A 26 4.53 5.52 -2.12
CA LEU A 26 3.49 6.22 -2.86
C LEU A 26 2.36 6.69 -1.93
N CYS A 27 1.90 5.82 -1.03
CA CYS A 27 0.86 6.15 -0.05
C CYS A 27 1.36 7.12 1.03
N GLU A 28 2.65 7.11 1.39
CA GLU A 28 3.24 8.09 2.30
C GLU A 28 3.30 9.48 1.68
N ALA A 29 3.74 9.57 0.42
CA ALA A 29 3.86 10.84 -0.29
C ALA A 29 2.51 11.41 -0.74
N LEU A 30 1.60 10.55 -1.20
CA LEU A 30 0.37 10.96 -1.92
C LEU A 30 -0.91 10.37 -1.30
N GLY A 31 -0.83 9.75 -0.13
CA GLY A 31 -1.98 9.15 0.55
C GLY A 31 -3.09 10.15 0.86
N GLY A 32 -4.32 9.79 0.48
CA GLY A 32 -5.51 10.62 0.61
C GLY A 32 -5.82 11.47 -0.62
N THR A 33 -5.03 11.34 -1.69
CA THR A 33 -5.26 12.06 -2.95
C THR A 33 -5.60 11.11 -4.10
N ASN A 34 -6.28 11.67 -5.11
CA ASN A 34 -6.51 11.02 -6.38
C ASN A 34 -5.38 11.42 -7.32
N VAL A 35 -4.50 10.48 -7.65
CA VAL A 35 -3.31 10.73 -8.47
C VAL A 35 -3.59 10.23 -9.88
N TYR A 36 -3.54 11.13 -10.86
CA TYR A 36 -3.63 10.74 -12.26
C TYR A 36 -2.29 10.15 -12.73
N VAL A 37 -2.35 8.98 -13.36
CA VAL A 37 -1.18 8.30 -13.94
C VAL A 37 -1.10 8.65 -15.43
N PRO A 38 -0.19 9.54 -15.85
CA PRO A 38 0.00 9.82 -17.25
C PRO A 38 0.67 8.64 -17.96
N LYS A 39 0.38 8.49 -19.26
CA LYS A 39 0.97 7.47 -20.16
C LYS A 39 2.49 7.64 -20.34
N VAL A 40 3.01 8.83 -20.06
CA VAL A 40 4.45 9.12 -19.99
C VAL A 40 4.70 9.88 -18.69
N ILE A 41 5.44 9.28 -17.77
CA ILE A 41 5.77 9.91 -16.49
C ILE A 41 7.02 10.78 -16.66
N SER A 42 6.81 12.09 -16.76
CA SER A 42 7.89 13.08 -16.82
C SER A 42 8.77 13.04 -15.55
N PRO A 43 10.05 13.49 -15.64
CA PRO A 43 10.98 13.53 -14.51
C PRO A 43 10.45 14.26 -13.27
N ASN A 44 9.68 15.33 -13.47
CA ASN A 44 9.11 16.16 -12.40
C ASN A 44 7.75 15.67 -11.87
N ASN A 45 7.30 14.48 -12.25
CA ASN A 45 6.02 13.96 -11.78
C ASN A 45 6.13 13.45 -10.34
N VAL A 46 5.13 13.79 -9.52
CA VAL A 46 5.03 13.40 -8.10
C VAL A 46 5.09 11.88 -7.88
N ILE A 47 4.62 11.08 -8.84
CA ILE A 47 4.73 9.62 -8.78
C ILE A 47 6.20 9.19 -8.82
N ARG A 48 6.95 9.68 -9.82
CA ARG A 48 8.37 9.35 -9.99
C ARG A 48 9.21 9.83 -8.81
N ALA A 49 8.88 10.99 -8.24
CA ALA A 49 9.54 11.48 -7.03
C ALA A 49 9.31 10.55 -5.82
N ALA A 50 8.14 9.92 -5.71
CA ALA A 50 7.81 9.04 -4.58
C ALA A 50 8.39 7.62 -4.69
N ILE A 51 8.32 6.99 -5.88
CA ILE A 51 8.69 5.57 -6.07
C ILE A 51 9.93 5.34 -6.93
N GLY A 52 10.48 6.39 -7.56
CA GLY A 52 11.60 6.30 -8.48
C GLY A 52 11.22 5.93 -9.91
N GLU A 53 12.17 6.03 -10.83
CA GLU A 53 11.96 5.88 -12.28
C GLU A 53 11.50 4.48 -12.69
N LYS A 54 12.12 3.43 -12.16
CA LYS A 54 11.80 2.04 -12.54
C LYS A 54 10.36 1.67 -12.18
N ALA A 55 9.93 1.95 -10.95
CA ALA A 55 8.59 1.66 -10.48
C ALA A 55 7.54 2.57 -11.15
N ALA A 56 7.89 3.84 -11.41
CA ALA A 56 7.03 4.74 -12.18
C ALA A 56 6.81 4.23 -13.61
N GLY A 57 7.83 3.70 -14.29
CA GLY A 57 7.70 3.09 -15.60
C GLY A 57 6.68 1.95 -15.63
N LEU A 58 6.82 1.00 -14.71
CA LEU A 58 5.87 -0.13 -14.56
C LEU A 58 4.44 0.35 -14.28
N LEU A 59 4.30 1.34 -13.42
CA LEU A 59 2.99 1.90 -13.08
C LEU A 59 2.35 2.62 -14.28
N SER A 60 3.15 3.30 -15.10
CA SER A 60 2.69 3.94 -16.34
C SER A 60 2.29 2.92 -17.39
N GLU A 61 2.99 1.79 -17.49
CA GLU A 61 2.70 0.72 -18.46
C GLU A 61 1.38 0.01 -18.14
N TYR A 62 1.16 -0.35 -16.88
CA TYR A 62 -0.03 -1.09 -16.44
C TYR A 62 -1.25 -0.20 -16.15
N PHE A 63 -1.05 1.00 -15.58
CA PHE A 63 -2.13 1.89 -15.16
C PHE A 63 -2.18 3.20 -15.96
N SER A 64 -1.71 3.19 -17.21
CA SER A 64 -1.80 4.36 -18.08
C SER A 64 -3.21 4.95 -18.11
N SER A 65 -3.30 6.28 -18.09
CA SER A 65 -4.56 7.02 -18.20
C SER A 65 -5.60 6.70 -17.12
N THR A 66 -5.17 6.15 -15.98
CA THR A 66 -6.05 5.80 -14.86
C THR A 66 -5.82 6.75 -13.69
N VAL A 67 -6.87 6.98 -12.90
CA VAL A 67 -6.78 7.71 -11.63
C VAL A 67 -6.60 6.70 -10.50
N LEU A 68 -5.43 6.73 -9.86
CA LEU A 68 -5.14 5.94 -8.66
C LEU A 68 -5.64 6.68 -7.43
N ARG A 69 -6.52 6.04 -6.67
CA ARG A 69 -7.02 6.59 -5.42
C ARG A 69 -6.22 6.01 -4.26
N LEU A 70 -5.30 6.80 -3.71
CA LEU A 70 -4.38 6.32 -2.69
C LEU A 70 -4.97 6.47 -1.28
N PRO A 71 -5.12 5.38 -0.51
CA PRO A 71 -5.67 5.46 0.84
C PRO A 71 -4.67 6.01 1.86
N LYS A 72 -5.03 7.10 2.55
CA LYS A 72 -4.24 7.68 3.67
C LYS A 72 -4.14 6.75 4.89
N ALA A 73 -5.12 5.88 5.11
CA ALA A 73 -5.16 4.98 6.26
C ALA A 73 -4.23 3.75 6.12
N HIS A 74 -3.82 3.41 4.90
CA HIS A 74 -2.96 2.24 4.65
C HIS A 74 -1.57 2.42 5.23
N THR A 75 -1.01 3.64 5.19
CA THR A 75 0.33 3.92 5.73
C THR A 75 0.39 3.69 7.24
N ARG A 76 -0.62 4.14 8.00
CA ARG A 76 -0.68 3.87 9.45
C ARG A 76 -0.85 2.38 9.74
N ARG A 77 -1.73 1.71 8.99
CA ARG A 77 -1.99 0.27 9.13
C ARG A 77 -0.72 -0.55 8.86
N GLN A 78 -0.01 -0.30 7.77
CA GLN A 78 1.20 -1.04 7.45
C GLN A 78 2.37 -0.68 8.36
N LYS A 79 2.49 0.59 8.77
CA LYS A 79 3.52 1.00 9.73
C LYS A 79 3.40 0.25 11.06
N VAL A 80 2.18 0.07 11.58
CA VAL A 80 1.98 -0.71 12.81
C VAL A 80 2.32 -2.19 12.63
N ILE A 81 2.02 -2.76 11.46
CA ILE A 81 2.35 -4.15 11.12
C ILE A 81 3.87 -4.31 11.01
N GLU A 82 4.55 -3.42 10.29
CA GLU A 82 6.00 -3.47 10.09
C GLU A 82 6.74 -3.31 11.43
N LEU A 83 6.34 -2.35 12.26
CA LEU A 83 6.90 -2.18 13.61
C LEU A 83 6.68 -3.42 14.48
N ALA A 84 5.46 -4.00 14.47
CA ALA A 84 5.17 -5.21 15.22
C ALA A 84 5.92 -6.46 14.70
N LEU A 85 6.19 -6.54 13.39
CA LEU A 85 6.94 -7.66 12.78
C LEU A 85 8.45 -7.49 12.83
N SER A 86 8.95 -6.25 12.99
CA SER A 86 10.38 -5.95 13.06
C SER A 86 11.10 -6.61 14.23
N GLY A 87 10.36 -7.01 15.28
CA GLY A 87 10.90 -7.59 16.50
C GLY A 87 11.69 -6.60 17.38
N GLN A 88 11.81 -5.33 16.98
CA GLN A 88 12.53 -4.29 17.72
C GLN A 88 11.69 -3.67 18.85
N MET A 89 10.38 -3.86 18.80
CA MET A 89 9.43 -3.36 19.79
C MET A 89 8.25 -4.32 19.94
N THR A 90 7.61 -4.28 21.10
CA THR A 90 6.44 -5.11 21.41
C THR A 90 5.21 -4.63 20.63
N VAL A 91 4.21 -5.51 20.50
CA VAL A 91 2.92 -5.16 19.86
C VAL A 91 2.25 -3.97 20.57
N ALA A 92 2.40 -3.86 21.90
CA ALA A 92 1.89 -2.75 22.69
C ALA A 92 2.58 -1.42 22.35
N GLU A 93 3.91 -1.42 22.23
CA GLU A 93 4.69 -0.24 21.83
C GLU A 93 4.39 0.19 20.40
N ALA A 94 4.26 -0.76 19.47
CA ALA A 94 3.86 -0.49 18.09
C ALA A 94 2.46 0.14 18.05
N ALA A 95 1.51 -0.39 18.83
CA ALA A 95 0.15 0.12 18.93
C ALA A 95 0.12 1.57 19.42
N LEU A 96 0.85 1.88 20.50
CA LEU A 96 0.98 3.24 21.03
C LEU A 96 1.64 4.20 20.03
N ALA A 97 2.70 3.76 19.35
CA ALA A 97 3.42 4.59 18.38
C ALA A 97 2.57 4.94 17.13
N CYS A 98 1.51 4.18 16.87
CA CYS A 98 0.65 4.36 15.68
C CYS A 98 -0.81 4.71 16.01
N ASP A 99 -1.12 5.11 17.26
CA ASP A 99 -2.48 5.40 17.74
C ASP A 99 -3.49 4.26 17.50
N TYR A 100 -3.07 3.01 17.70
CA TYR A 100 -3.94 1.84 17.64
C TYR A 100 -4.11 1.18 19.01
N SER A 101 -5.19 0.41 19.16
CA SER A 101 -5.29 -0.55 20.26
C SER A 101 -4.55 -1.84 19.90
N GLU A 102 -3.99 -2.52 20.89
CA GLU A 102 -3.34 -3.82 20.71
C GLU A 102 -4.25 -4.84 20.02
N ARG A 103 -5.53 -4.89 20.42
CA ARG A 103 -6.54 -5.72 19.78
C ARG A 103 -6.62 -5.48 18.27
N ARG A 104 -6.54 -4.21 17.84
CA ARG A 104 -6.55 -3.87 16.43
C ARG A 104 -5.27 -4.34 15.73
N VAL A 105 -4.10 -4.19 16.36
CA VAL A 105 -2.83 -4.66 15.80
C VAL A 105 -2.82 -6.19 15.63
N TYR A 106 -3.31 -6.95 16.61
CA TYR A 106 -3.44 -8.42 16.47
C TYR A 106 -4.36 -8.82 15.30
N GLN A 107 -5.48 -8.14 15.11
CA GLN A 107 -6.36 -8.38 13.95
C GLN A 107 -5.65 -8.09 12.62
N LEU A 108 -4.84 -7.03 12.59
CA LEU A 108 -4.07 -6.66 11.39
C LEU A 108 -2.99 -7.69 11.07
N LEU A 109 -2.27 -8.18 12.08
CA LEU A 109 -1.27 -9.25 11.93
C LEU A 109 -1.90 -10.57 11.49
N ALA A 110 -3.06 -10.91 12.05
CA ALA A 110 -3.80 -12.12 11.66
C ALA A 110 -4.33 -12.03 10.21
N ALA A 111 -4.80 -10.85 9.79
CA ALA A 111 -5.21 -10.62 8.41
C ALA A 111 -4.03 -10.75 7.43
N GLN A 112 -2.86 -10.20 7.77
CA GLN A 112 -1.66 -10.30 6.93
C GLN A 112 -1.23 -11.77 6.71
N LYS A 113 -1.21 -12.58 7.78
CA LYS A 113 -0.92 -14.02 7.67
C LYS A 113 -1.93 -14.77 6.81
N LYS A 114 -3.18 -14.32 6.77
CA LYS A 114 -4.22 -14.93 5.96
C LYS A 114 -4.07 -14.57 4.49
N ASP A 115 -3.74 -13.32 4.18
CA ASP A 115 -3.51 -12.83 2.82
C ASP A 115 -2.29 -13.54 2.19
N ASP A 116 -1.19 -13.70 2.93
CA ASP A 116 0.00 -14.42 2.45
C ASP A 116 -0.32 -15.89 2.10
N ASN A 117 -1.21 -16.53 2.87
CA ASN A 117 -1.64 -17.91 2.62
C ASN A 117 -2.74 -18.05 1.55
N GLN A 118 -3.41 -16.96 1.16
CA GLN A 118 -4.53 -17.03 0.22
C GLN A 118 -4.05 -17.03 -1.25
N LEU A 119 -2.80 -16.63 -1.50
CA LEU A 119 -2.14 -16.74 -2.82
C LEU A 119 -1.91 -18.20 -3.25
N ASP A 120 -1.84 -19.14 -2.31
CA ASP A 120 -1.58 -20.56 -2.60
C ASP A 120 -2.84 -21.37 -2.94
N LEU A 121 -4.05 -20.79 -2.86
CA LEU A 121 -5.30 -21.55 -3.05
C LEU A 121 -5.75 -21.66 -4.52
N PHE A 122 -5.06 -20.98 -5.44
CA PHE A 122 -5.36 -21.00 -6.87
C PHE A 122 -4.19 -21.52 -7.75
N ALA A 123 -3.18 -22.15 -7.14
CA ALA A 123 -2.08 -22.82 -7.84
C ALA A 123 -2.35 -24.31 -8.06
#